data_AF-A0A261XSL1-F1
#
_entry.id   AF-A0A261XSL1-F1
#
_cell.length_a   1.000
_cell.length_b   1.000
_cell.length_c   1.000
_cell.angle_alpha   90.00
_cell.angle_beta   90.00
_cell.angle_gamma   90.00
#
_symmetry.space_group_name_H-M   'P 1'
#
loop_
_entity.id
_entity.type
_entity.pdbx_description
1 polymer ?
#
loop_
_entity_poly.entity_id
_entity_poly.type
_entity_poly.pdbx_seq_one_letter_code
_entity_poly.pdbx_strand_id
1 'polypeptide(L)'
;MAVSKRFWLALPLVPLGYLIFQYITSIVADSYDSVIDACAAHSSSLDYPRLRYVYTGTKVDVFLCMIVVFFREFLADRAGKAYGLALLDLFAVTLAVMSMEGSRKGLSWTILAWVPLFGTLAQLVGVSVVVPALWIPLYEFYRSRLNAAPESGMINPYEAYIPSARAISIVLATLLGAIAPTAIMYFAPERSKFQEDIIA
;
A
#
# COMPACT_ATOMS: atom_id res chain seq x y z
N MET A 1 20.80 16.70 21.66
CA MET A 1 20.00 16.73 20.42
C MET A 1 18.55 16.94 20.78
N ALA A 2 17.92 18.04 20.33
CA ALA A 2 16.53 18.32 20.66
C ALA A 2 15.61 17.61 19.67
N VAL A 3 14.78 16.70 20.16
CA VAL A 3 13.72 16.06 19.38
C VAL A 3 12.66 17.12 19.05
N SER A 4 12.30 17.24 17.77
CA SER A 4 11.30 18.22 17.29
C SER A 4 9.97 18.08 18.05
N LYS A 5 9.34 19.21 18.43
CA LYS A 5 7.98 19.21 19.01
C LYS A 5 6.97 18.47 18.11
N ARG A 6 7.20 18.46 16.79
CA ARG A 6 6.35 17.76 15.81
C ARG A 6 6.48 16.25 15.88
N PHE A 7 7.67 15.73 16.20
CA PHE A 7 7.87 14.30 16.43
C PHE A 7 7.04 13.82 17.62
N TRP A 8 7.03 14.60 18.71
CA TRP A 8 6.19 14.31 19.88
C TRP A 8 4.69 14.38 19.56
N LEU A 9 4.27 15.26 18.66
CA LEU A 9 2.89 15.33 18.17
C LEU A 9 2.49 14.17 17.25
N ALA A 10 3.46 13.51 16.59
CA ALA A 10 3.20 12.34 15.77
C ALA A 10 3.14 11.04 16.58
N LEU A 11 3.77 11.01 17.76
CA LEU A 11 3.83 9.82 18.62
C LEU A 11 2.44 9.22 18.98
N PRO A 12 1.39 10.02 19.26
CA PRO A 12 0.04 9.50 19.54
C PRO A 12 -0.65 8.89 18.31
N LEU A 13 -0.21 9.21 17.09
CA LEU A 13 -0.77 8.62 15.87
C LEU A 13 -0.40 7.15 15.72
N VAL A 14 0.69 6.71 16.36
CA VAL A 14 1.14 5.31 16.35
C VAL A 14 0.19 4.38 17.11
N PRO A 15 -0.13 4.61 18.41
CA PRO A 15 -1.11 3.80 19.12
C PRO A 15 -2.50 3.95 18.50
N LEU A 16 -2.87 5.14 17.98
CA LEU A 16 -4.14 5.32 17.27
C LEU A 16 -4.21 4.43 16.02
N GLY A 17 -3.17 4.44 15.18
CA GLY A 17 -3.09 3.59 13.99
C GLY A 17 -3.14 2.10 14.34
N TYR A 18 -2.44 1.69 15.40
CA TYR A 18 -2.49 0.31 15.90
C TYR A 18 -3.88 -0.08 16.41
N LEU A 19 -4.56 0.81 17.16
CA LEU A 19 -5.94 0.57 17.63
C LEU A 19 -6.93 0.47 16.48
N ILE A 20 -6.81 1.33 15.46
CA ILE A 20 -7.63 1.27 14.25
C ILE A 20 -7.37 -0.05 13.52
N PHE A 21 -6.10 -0.47 13.38
CA PHE A 21 -5.77 -1.75 12.77
C PHE A 21 -6.38 -2.91 13.54
N GLN A 22 -6.19 -2.97 14.86
CA GLN A 22 -6.78 -4.00 15.72
C GLN A 22 -8.32 -4.04 15.60
N TYR A 23 -8.96 -2.87 15.62
CA TYR A 23 -10.40 -2.75 15.47
C TYR A 23 -10.89 -3.25 14.11
N ILE A 24 -10.21 -2.88 13.02
CA ILE A 24 -10.54 -3.39 11.69
C ILE A 24 -10.33 -4.89 11.62
N THR A 25 -9.21 -5.40 12.14
CA THR A 25 -8.96 -6.85 12.16
C THR A 25 -9.98 -7.60 13.01
N SER A 26 -10.48 -7.03 14.10
CA SER A 26 -11.50 -7.69 14.93
C SER A 26 -12.87 -7.70 14.28
N ILE A 27 -13.22 -6.68 13.48
CA ILE A 27 -14.45 -6.69 12.67
C ILE A 27 -14.38 -7.74 11.57
N VAL A 28 -13.20 -7.88 10.94
CA VAL A 28 -13.03 -8.72 9.75
C VAL A 28 -12.58 -10.15 10.13
N ALA A 29 -12.27 -10.42 11.40
CA ALA A 29 -11.74 -11.71 11.88
C ALA A 29 -12.60 -12.89 11.42
N ASP A 30 -13.91 -12.82 11.63
CA ASP A 30 -14.84 -13.90 11.25
C ASP A 30 -14.93 -14.09 9.73
N SER A 31 -14.65 -13.03 8.95
CA SER A 31 -14.60 -13.12 7.49
C SER A 31 -13.34 -13.82 7.00
N TYR A 32 -12.24 -13.75 7.76
CA TYR A 32 -11.00 -14.47 7.41
C TYR A 32 -11.18 -15.99 7.49
N ASP A 33 -11.96 -16.50 8.45
CA ASP A 33 -12.19 -17.95 8.58
C ASP A 33 -12.79 -18.54 7.30
N SER A 34 -13.72 -17.81 6.65
CA SER A 34 -14.29 -18.24 5.37
C SER A 34 -13.26 -18.30 4.23
N VAL A 35 -12.28 -17.38 4.23
CA VAL A 35 -11.18 -17.33 3.23
C VAL A 35 -10.16 -18.43 3.52
N ILE A 36 -9.86 -18.67 4.80
CA ILE A 36 -8.99 -19.76 5.26
C ILE A 36 -9.60 -21.09 4.85
N ASP A 37 -10.88 -21.29 5.13
CA ASP A 37 -11.61 -22.51 4.78
C ASP A 37 -11.69 -22.70 3.26
N ALA A 38 -11.90 -21.64 2.48
CA ALA A 38 -11.88 -21.71 1.02
C ALA A 38 -10.50 -22.15 0.48
N CYS A 39 -9.41 -21.73 1.14
CA CYS A 39 -8.05 -22.17 0.80
C CYS A 39 -7.72 -23.59 1.31
N ALA A 40 -8.19 -23.94 2.52
CA ALA A 40 -7.94 -25.23 3.17
C ALA A 40 -8.77 -26.35 2.52
N ALA A 41 -10.02 -26.08 2.12
CA ALA A 41 -10.94 -27.03 1.51
C ALA A 41 -10.54 -27.46 0.08
N HIS A 42 -9.44 -26.94 -0.48
CA HIS A 42 -8.76 -27.47 -1.67
C HIS A 42 -9.71 -28.01 -2.76
N SER A 43 -10.59 -27.15 -3.27
CA SER A 43 -11.48 -27.41 -4.41
C SER A 43 -12.47 -28.59 -4.27
N SER A 44 -13.75 -28.27 -4.14
CA SER A 44 -14.84 -28.92 -4.91
C SER A 44 -16.21 -28.28 -4.67
N SER A 45 -16.40 -27.46 -3.63
CA SER A 45 -17.75 -27.03 -3.24
C SER A 45 -18.33 -25.82 -4.00
N LEU A 46 -17.54 -25.07 -4.79
CA LEU A 46 -17.99 -23.78 -5.34
C LEU A 46 -17.27 -23.41 -6.66
N ASP A 47 -17.37 -24.21 -7.73
CA ASP A 47 -17.03 -23.74 -9.10
C ASP A 47 -15.67 -23.01 -9.27
N TYR A 48 -14.67 -23.36 -8.44
CA TYR A 48 -13.34 -22.75 -8.43
C TYR A 48 -12.47 -23.52 -9.44
N PRO A 49 -12.03 -22.92 -10.57
CA PRO A 49 -11.05 -23.57 -11.42
C PRO A 49 -9.81 -23.91 -10.60
N ARG A 50 -9.33 -25.16 -10.70
CA ARG A 50 -8.29 -25.74 -9.84
C ARG A 50 -7.06 -24.84 -9.76
N LEU A 51 -6.94 -24.04 -8.71
CA LEU A 51 -5.74 -23.26 -8.34
C LEU A 51 -4.50 -24.15 -8.07
N ARG A 52 -4.71 -25.48 -8.03
CA ARG A 52 -3.75 -26.52 -7.66
C ARG A 52 -2.54 -26.66 -8.58
N TYR A 53 -2.56 -26.14 -9.81
CA TYR A 53 -1.42 -26.29 -10.73
C TYR A 53 -0.23 -25.35 -10.43
N VAL A 54 -0.42 -24.33 -9.60
CA VAL A 54 0.59 -23.27 -9.39
C VAL A 54 1.28 -23.36 -8.01
N TYR A 55 0.63 -23.97 -7.02
CA TYR A 55 1.07 -23.94 -5.63
C TYR A 55 1.74 -25.25 -5.19
N THR A 56 2.95 -25.16 -4.63
CA THR A 56 3.83 -26.28 -4.26
C THR A 56 3.52 -26.92 -2.89
N GLY A 57 2.58 -26.38 -2.12
CA GLY A 57 2.19 -26.87 -0.79
C GLY A 57 2.99 -26.27 0.38
N THR A 58 3.73 -25.19 0.16
CA THR A 58 4.49 -24.48 1.21
C THR A 58 3.61 -23.51 2.01
N LYS A 59 4.08 -23.03 3.17
CA LYS A 59 3.38 -21.98 3.94
C LYS A 59 3.19 -20.68 3.15
N VAL A 60 4.08 -20.41 2.19
CA VAL A 60 3.99 -19.26 1.28
C VAL A 60 2.79 -19.41 0.34
N ASP A 61 2.51 -20.64 -0.10
CA ASP A 61 1.39 -20.92 -0.99
C ASP A 61 0.04 -20.71 -0.29
N VAL A 62 -0.04 -21.00 1.01
CA VAL A 62 -1.25 -20.72 1.82
C VAL A 62 -1.50 -19.21 1.90
N PHE A 63 -0.45 -18.43 2.18
CA PHE A 63 -0.55 -16.98 2.22
C PHE A 63 -0.97 -16.39 0.86
N LEU A 64 -0.35 -16.87 -0.23
CA LEU A 64 -0.71 -16.45 -1.59
C LEU A 64 -2.14 -16.86 -1.96
N CYS A 65 -2.58 -18.06 -1.58
CA CYS A 65 -3.97 -18.49 -1.77
C CYS A 65 -4.94 -17.54 -1.07
N MET A 66 -4.69 -17.22 0.20
CA MET A 66 -5.55 -16.32 0.98
C MET A 66 -5.66 -14.95 0.33
N ILE A 67 -4.55 -14.39 -0.16
CA ILE A 67 -4.54 -13.12 -0.89
C ILE A 67 -5.40 -13.21 -2.15
N VAL A 68 -5.23 -14.26 -2.95
CA VAL A 68 -5.95 -14.41 -4.23
C VAL A 68 -7.46 -14.59 -4.00
N VAL A 69 -7.85 -15.43 -3.04
CA VAL A 69 -9.27 -15.65 -2.70
C VAL A 69 -9.88 -14.38 -2.13
N PHE A 70 -9.18 -13.70 -1.20
CA PHE A 70 -9.65 -12.43 -0.64
C PHE A 70 -9.91 -11.39 -1.72
N PHE A 71 -8.93 -11.13 -2.61
CA PHE A 71 -9.12 -10.16 -3.69
C PHE A 71 -10.20 -10.60 -4.68
N ARG A 72 -10.34 -11.89 -4.95
CA ARG A 72 -11.39 -12.39 -5.83
C ARG A 72 -12.79 -12.12 -5.26
N GLU A 73 -13.05 -12.49 -4.02
CA GLU A 73 -14.36 -12.27 -3.38
C GLU A 73 -14.63 -10.77 -3.20
N PHE A 74 -13.62 -10.01 -2.77
CA PHE A 74 -13.71 -8.57 -2.61
C PHE A 74 -14.01 -7.84 -3.92
N LEU A 75 -13.45 -8.29 -5.05
CA LEU A 75 -13.71 -7.70 -6.36
C LEU A 75 -14.99 -8.22 -7.04
N ALA A 76 -15.53 -9.36 -6.60
CA ALA A 76 -16.80 -9.90 -7.08
C ALA A 76 -17.99 -9.10 -6.52
N ASP A 77 -17.89 -8.59 -5.29
CA ASP A 77 -18.90 -7.71 -4.71
C ASP A 77 -18.81 -6.28 -5.28
N ARG A 78 -19.96 -5.67 -5.58
CA ARG A 78 -20.04 -4.30 -6.12
C ARG A 78 -19.58 -3.26 -5.11
N ALA A 79 -19.90 -3.46 -3.83
CA ALA A 79 -19.46 -2.56 -2.77
C ALA A 79 -17.96 -2.73 -2.51
N GLY A 80 -17.48 -3.98 -2.46
CA GLY A 80 -16.04 -4.30 -2.41
C GLY A 80 -15.26 -3.67 -3.55
N LYS A 81 -15.72 -3.77 -4.80
CA LYS A 81 -15.10 -3.11 -5.97
C LYS A 81 -15.03 -1.59 -5.82
N ALA A 82 -16.12 -0.95 -5.38
CA ALA A 82 -16.14 0.50 -5.15
C ALA A 82 -15.16 0.92 -4.03
N TYR A 83 -15.11 0.14 -2.95
CA TYR A 83 -14.19 0.37 -1.83
C TYR A 83 -12.73 0.17 -2.26
N GLY A 84 -12.44 -0.84 -3.08
CA GLY A 84 -11.12 -1.11 -3.63
C GLY A 84 -10.58 0.03 -4.48
N LEU A 85 -11.43 0.61 -5.34
CA LEU A 85 -11.08 1.79 -6.13
C LEU A 85 -10.75 2.99 -5.23
N ALA A 86 -11.59 3.26 -4.22
CA ALA A 86 -11.34 4.35 -3.27
C ALA A 86 -10.03 4.17 -2.49
N LEU A 87 -9.72 2.94 -2.07
CA LEU A 87 -8.44 2.61 -1.41
C LEU A 87 -7.25 2.78 -2.35
N LEU A 88 -7.38 2.38 -3.62
CA LEU A 88 -6.33 2.52 -4.62
C LEU A 88 -6.02 3.99 -4.90
N ASP A 89 -7.04 4.85 -5.00
CA ASP A 89 -6.86 6.30 -5.15
C ASP A 89 -6.14 6.91 -3.95
N LEU A 90 -6.58 6.57 -2.73
CA LEU A 90 -5.93 7.05 -1.50
C LEU A 90 -4.45 6.63 -1.44
N PHE A 91 -4.17 5.38 -1.82
CA PHE A 91 -2.81 4.83 -1.81
C PHE A 91 -1.93 5.50 -2.87
N ALA A 92 -2.47 5.75 -4.07
CA ALA A 92 -1.76 6.45 -5.14
C ALA A 92 -1.34 7.87 -4.71
N VAL A 93 -2.25 8.63 -4.08
CA VAL A 93 -1.95 9.97 -3.54
C VAL A 93 -0.87 9.88 -2.46
N THR A 94 -1.00 8.90 -1.55
CA THR A 94 -0.03 8.71 -0.46
C THR A 94 1.37 8.41 -1.01
N LEU A 95 1.49 7.47 -1.95
CA LEU A 95 2.77 7.14 -2.58
C LEU A 95 3.34 8.30 -3.41
N ALA A 96 2.49 9.10 -4.05
CA ALA A 96 2.91 10.30 -4.78
C ALA A 96 3.59 11.30 -3.84
N VAL A 97 2.96 11.60 -2.70
CA VAL A 97 3.52 12.49 -1.68
C VAL A 97 4.84 11.93 -1.14
N MET A 98 4.88 10.65 -0.80
CA MET A 98 6.10 10.01 -0.31
C MET A 98 7.24 10.07 -1.33
N SER A 99 6.92 9.85 -2.61
CA SER A 99 7.89 9.91 -3.70
C SER A 99 8.40 11.32 -3.93
N MET A 100 7.52 12.33 -3.89
CA MET A 100 7.92 13.72 -4.02
C MET A 100 8.86 14.13 -2.87
N GLU A 101 8.49 13.82 -1.63
CA GLU A 101 9.28 14.15 -0.46
C GLU A 101 10.63 13.41 -0.43
N GLY A 102 10.62 12.11 -0.76
CA GLY A 102 11.85 11.31 -0.90
C GLY A 102 12.76 11.75 -2.05
N SER A 103 12.20 12.40 -3.08
CA SER A 103 12.96 12.84 -4.26
C SER A 103 13.78 14.13 -4.04
N ARG A 104 13.58 14.82 -2.90
CA ARG A 104 14.37 16.01 -2.52
C ARG A 104 15.85 15.67 -2.54
N LYS A 105 16.68 16.57 -3.08
CA LYS A 105 18.12 16.30 -3.27
C LYS A 105 18.81 15.84 -1.98
N GLY A 106 18.53 16.49 -0.85
CA GLY A 106 19.09 16.15 0.46
C GLY A 106 18.52 14.89 1.13
N LEU A 107 17.40 14.35 0.62
CA LEU A 107 16.75 13.14 1.16
C LEU A 107 16.87 11.92 0.24
N SER A 108 17.25 12.11 -1.01
CA SER A 108 17.25 11.07 -2.05
C SER A 108 18.12 9.83 -1.73
N TRP A 109 19.10 9.97 -0.84
CA TRP A 109 19.98 8.89 -0.40
C TRP A 109 19.50 8.19 0.89
N THR A 110 18.46 8.70 1.52
CA THR A 110 17.94 8.17 2.78
C THR A 110 16.88 7.11 2.55
N ILE A 111 16.53 6.37 3.60
CA ILE A 111 15.47 5.36 3.54
C ILE A 111 14.10 5.95 3.15
N LEU A 112 13.86 7.26 3.35
CA LEU A 112 12.63 7.95 2.90
C LEU A 112 12.42 7.88 1.39
N ALA A 113 13.50 7.81 0.61
CA ALA A 113 13.43 7.70 -0.84
C ALA A 113 13.02 6.29 -1.29
N TRP A 114 13.05 5.29 -0.40
CA TRP A 114 12.72 3.90 -0.70
C TRP A 114 11.21 3.69 -0.59
N VAL A 115 10.44 4.45 -1.35
CA VAL A 115 8.97 4.39 -1.36
C VAL A 115 8.42 2.98 -1.62
N PRO A 116 9.01 2.14 -2.50
CA PRO A 116 8.56 0.76 -2.66
C PRO A 116 8.61 -0.06 -1.36
N LEU A 117 9.60 0.18 -0.49
CA LEU A 117 9.68 -0.49 0.81
C LEU A 117 8.47 -0.15 1.68
N PHE A 118 8.12 1.13 1.82
CA PHE A 118 6.94 1.54 2.57
C PHE A 118 5.64 1.03 1.95
N GLY A 119 5.57 0.97 0.61
CA GLY A 119 4.44 0.36 -0.09
C GLY A 119 4.28 -1.13 0.24
N THR A 120 5.36 -1.91 0.25
CA THR A 120 5.32 -3.33 0.62
C THR A 120 4.93 -3.53 2.08
N LEU A 121 5.49 -2.73 3.00
CA LEU A 121 5.11 -2.78 4.41
C LEU A 121 3.63 -2.41 4.60
N ALA A 122 3.14 -1.41 3.85
CA ALA A 122 1.75 -0.98 3.91
C ALA A 122 0.78 -2.04 3.39
N GLN A 123 1.20 -2.93 2.48
CA GLN A 123 0.39 -4.09 2.09
C GLN A 123 0.33 -5.15 3.20
N LEU A 124 1.42 -5.34 3.97
CA LEU A 124 1.48 -6.36 5.02
C LEU A 124 0.79 -5.94 6.32
N VAL A 125 0.97 -4.69 6.74
CA VAL A 125 0.52 -4.18 8.06
C VAL A 125 -0.59 -3.13 7.91
N GLY A 126 -0.83 -2.64 6.70
CA GLY A 126 -1.79 -1.57 6.43
C GLY A 126 -1.11 -0.19 6.36
N VAL A 127 -1.56 0.61 5.39
CA VAL A 127 -1.09 2.00 5.20
C VAL A 127 -1.38 2.88 6.42
N SER A 128 -2.50 2.61 7.12
CA SER A 128 -2.91 3.32 8.34
C SER A 128 -1.95 3.12 9.51
N VAL A 129 -1.09 2.10 9.48
CA VAL A 129 -0.06 1.86 10.51
C VAL A 129 1.28 2.34 10.01
N VAL A 130 1.69 1.92 8.82
CA VAL A 130 3.04 2.17 8.29
C VAL A 130 3.32 3.66 8.11
N VAL A 131 2.36 4.43 7.62
CA VAL A 131 2.55 5.87 7.39
C VAL A 131 2.76 6.63 8.71
N PRO A 132 1.84 6.57 9.70
CA PRO A 132 2.03 7.30 10.96
C PRO A 132 3.11 6.71 11.86
N ALA A 133 3.34 5.39 11.84
CA ALA A 133 4.29 4.74 12.75
C ALA A 133 5.74 4.78 12.25
N LEU A 134 5.96 4.71 10.93
CA LEU A 134 7.30 4.60 10.37
C LEU A 134 7.63 5.80 9.50
N TRP A 135 6.80 6.11 8.50
CA TRP A 135 7.17 7.10 7.50
C TRP A 135 7.18 8.54 8.04
N ILE A 136 6.13 8.98 8.74
CA ILE A 136 6.05 10.35 9.31
C ILE A 136 7.18 10.61 10.32
N PRO A 137 7.47 9.70 11.29
CA PRO A 137 8.58 9.90 12.21
C PRO A 137 9.94 9.99 11.53
N LEU A 138 10.20 9.13 10.53
CA LEU A 138 11.42 9.20 9.72
C LEU A 138 11.49 10.52 8.95
N TYR A 139 10.38 10.94 8.32
CA TYR A 139 10.30 12.19 7.59
C TYR A 139 10.67 13.39 8.46
N GLU A 140 10.06 13.51 9.64
CA GLU A 140 10.37 14.60 10.57
C GLU A 140 11.82 14.52 11.10
N PHE A 141 12.34 13.32 11.35
CA PHE A 141 13.74 13.14 11.75
C PHE A 141 14.71 13.66 10.70
N TYR A 142 14.60 13.23 9.44
CA TYR A 142 15.52 13.68 8.39
C TYR A 142 15.28 15.15 8.00
N ARG A 143 14.04 15.62 8.02
CA ARG A 143 13.70 17.03 7.79
C ARG A 143 14.29 17.95 8.86
N SER A 144 14.26 17.55 10.13
CA SER A 144 14.86 18.33 11.22
C SER A 144 16.38 18.49 11.04
N ARG A 145 17.06 17.46 10.50
CA ARG A 145 18.48 17.53 10.15
C ARG A 145 18.77 18.49 9.01
N LEU A 146 17.93 18.48 7.96
CA LEU A 146 18.02 19.43 6.85
C LEU A 146 17.83 20.88 7.30
N ASN A 147 16.96 21.12 8.27
CA ASN A 147 16.69 22.47 8.77
C ASN A 147 17.72 22.97 9.82
N ALA A 148 18.39 22.06 10.54
CA ALA A 148 19.43 22.42 11.51
C ALA A 148 20.80 22.64 10.87
N ALA A 149 21.02 22.10 9.68
CA ALA A 149 22.28 22.22 8.98
C ALA A 149 22.63 23.58 8.32
N PRO A 150 21.69 24.48 7.95
CA PRO A 150 22.01 25.81 7.46
C PRO A 150 22.78 26.66 8.48
N GLU A 151 22.52 26.47 9.78
CA GLU A 151 23.25 27.15 10.87
C GLU A 151 24.72 26.69 10.99
N SER A 152 25.08 25.55 10.39
CA SER A 152 26.46 25.05 10.34
C SER A 152 27.26 25.55 9.12
N GLY A 153 26.63 26.31 8.21
CA GLY A 153 27.26 26.80 6.98
C GLY A 153 27.57 25.72 5.93
N MET A 154 27.22 24.45 6.17
CA MET A 154 27.60 23.32 5.31
C MET A 154 26.49 22.77 4.41
N ILE A 155 25.21 23.16 4.59
CA ILE A 155 24.11 22.64 3.76
C ILE A 155 23.51 23.71 2.87
N ASN A 156 23.42 23.37 1.58
CA ASN A 156 23.03 24.24 0.49
C ASN A 156 21.49 24.29 0.42
N PRO A 157 20.83 25.47 0.36
CA PRO A 157 19.37 25.58 0.25
C PRO A 157 18.76 24.83 -0.95
N TYR A 158 19.59 24.43 -1.93
CA TYR A 158 19.23 23.53 -3.02
C TYR A 158 18.88 22.10 -2.59
N GLU A 159 19.15 21.69 -1.35
CA GLU A 159 18.87 20.33 -0.86
C GLU A 159 17.39 20.10 -0.53
N ALA A 160 16.66 21.16 -0.17
CA ALA A 160 15.21 21.12 0.04
C ALA A 160 14.42 21.20 -1.29
N TYR A 161 15.08 21.49 -2.41
CA TYR A 161 14.45 21.64 -3.72
C TYR A 161 14.07 20.29 -4.33
N ILE A 162 12.86 20.23 -4.90
CA ILE A 162 12.38 19.12 -5.71
C ILE A 162 12.56 19.52 -7.18
N PRO A 163 13.39 18.78 -7.97
CA PRO A 163 13.50 19.04 -9.40
C PRO A 163 12.15 18.93 -10.10
N SER A 164 11.77 19.93 -10.90
CA SER A 164 10.49 19.96 -11.64
C SER A 164 10.29 18.71 -12.51
N ALA A 165 11.35 18.26 -13.18
CA ALA A 165 11.33 17.03 -13.98
C ALA A 165 10.95 15.79 -13.14
N ARG A 166 11.45 15.70 -11.89
CA ARG A 166 11.10 14.60 -10.99
C ARG A 166 9.65 14.71 -10.53
N ALA A 167 9.21 15.90 -10.11
CA ALA A 167 7.82 16.13 -9.72
C ALA A 167 6.83 15.74 -10.82
N ILE A 168 7.07 16.19 -12.06
CA ILE A 168 6.23 15.85 -13.23
C ILE A 168 6.26 14.34 -13.49
N SER A 169 7.44 13.71 -13.46
CA SER A 169 7.56 12.26 -13.68
C SER A 169 6.82 11.44 -12.63
N ILE A 170 6.85 11.86 -11.35
CA ILE A 170 6.15 11.19 -10.25
C ILE A 170 4.65 11.30 -10.48
N VAL A 171 4.13 12.48 -10.78
CA VAL A 171 2.70 12.68 -11.04
C VAL A 171 2.22 11.86 -12.24
N LEU A 172 2.99 11.85 -13.34
CA LEU A 172 2.65 11.02 -14.50
C LEU A 172 2.69 9.53 -14.18
N ALA A 173 3.72 9.07 -13.45
CA ALA A 173 3.84 7.67 -13.05
C ALA A 173 2.72 7.24 -12.10
N THR A 174 2.33 8.08 -11.14
CA THR A 174 1.24 7.78 -10.21
C THR A 174 -0.12 7.83 -10.91
N LEU A 175 -0.32 8.76 -11.84
CA LEU A 175 -1.53 8.82 -12.66
C LEU A 175 -1.66 7.58 -13.55
N LEU A 176 -0.60 7.19 -14.26
CA LEU A 176 -0.60 5.95 -15.05
C LEU A 176 -0.80 4.72 -14.18
N GLY A 177 -0.12 4.67 -13.03
CA GLY A 177 -0.23 3.60 -12.05
C GLY A 177 -1.60 3.51 -11.38
N ALA A 178 -2.39 4.58 -11.36
CA ALA A 178 -3.77 4.56 -10.86
C ALA A 178 -4.78 4.26 -11.99
N ILE A 179 -4.64 4.94 -13.14
CA ILE A 179 -5.57 4.79 -14.27
C ILE A 179 -5.52 3.37 -14.84
N ALA A 180 -4.33 2.78 -15.01
CA ALA A 180 -4.22 1.45 -15.60
C ALA A 180 -4.97 0.37 -14.79
N PRO A 181 -4.71 0.17 -13.49
CA PRO A 181 -5.46 -0.81 -12.70
C PRO A 181 -6.94 -0.44 -12.55
N THR A 182 -7.29 0.86 -12.43
CA THR A 182 -8.71 1.28 -12.38
C THR A 182 -9.44 0.96 -13.67
N ALA A 183 -8.82 1.21 -14.83
CA ALA A 183 -9.37 0.86 -16.13
C ALA A 183 -9.51 -0.67 -16.29
N ILE A 184 -8.50 -1.44 -15.86
CA ILE A 184 -8.60 -2.91 -15.84
C ILE A 184 -9.76 -3.33 -14.95
N MET A 185 -9.90 -2.80 -13.74
CA MET A 185 -10.99 -3.16 -12.84
C MET A 185 -12.37 -2.78 -13.40
N TYR A 186 -12.48 -1.65 -14.10
CA TYR A 186 -13.74 -1.18 -14.67
C TYR A 186 -14.14 -1.94 -15.94
N PHE A 187 -13.19 -2.17 -16.85
CA PHE A 187 -13.44 -2.76 -18.17
C PHE A 187 -13.14 -4.26 -18.25
N ALA A 188 -12.53 -4.86 -17.22
CA ALA A 188 -12.37 -6.32 -17.19
C ALA A 188 -13.77 -6.95 -17.29
N PRO A 189 -13.99 -7.84 -18.28
CA PRO A 189 -15.27 -8.47 -18.47
C PRO A 189 -15.68 -9.22 -17.19
N GLU A 190 -16.92 -9.01 -16.76
CA GLU A 190 -17.51 -9.86 -15.73
C GLU A 190 -17.42 -11.32 -16.21
N ARG A 191 -16.98 -12.19 -15.30
CA ARG A 191 -16.52 -13.56 -15.57
C ARG A 191 -17.50 -14.46 -16.34
N SER A 192 -18.79 -14.08 -16.42
CA SER A 192 -19.82 -14.91 -17.04
C SER A 192 -19.49 -15.23 -18.50
N LYS A 193 -19.12 -14.25 -19.33
CA LYS A 193 -18.89 -14.52 -20.77
C LYS A 193 -17.56 -15.23 -21.08
N PHE A 194 -16.48 -14.86 -20.40
CA PHE A 194 -15.15 -15.41 -20.73
C PHE A 194 -14.96 -16.85 -20.22
N GLN A 195 -15.70 -17.26 -19.17
CA GLN A 195 -15.72 -18.68 -18.76
C GLN A 195 -16.71 -19.50 -19.60
N GLU A 196 -17.84 -18.95 -20.03
CA GLU A 196 -18.77 -19.62 -20.95
C GLU A 196 -18.09 -19.92 -22.31
N ASP A 197 -17.33 -18.97 -22.86
CA ASP A 197 -16.67 -19.12 -24.17
C ASP A 197 -15.43 -20.06 -24.17
N ILE A 198 -14.85 -20.38 -23.00
CA ILE A 198 -13.70 -21.29 -22.88
C ILE A 198 -14.15 -22.73 -22.57
N ILE A 199 -15.35 -22.91 -22.02
CA ILE A 199 -15.91 -24.21 -21.65
C ILE A 199 -16.83 -24.79 -22.75
N ALA A 200 -17.33 -23.95 -23.67
CA ALA A 200 -18.02 -24.36 -24.89
C ALA A 200 -17.05 -24.78 -26.01
#